data_AF-A0A286TWX9-F1
#
_entry.id   AF-A0A286TWX9-F1
#
_cell.length_a   1.000
_cell.length_b   1.000
_cell.length_c   1.000
_cell.angle_alpha   90.00
_cell.angle_beta   90.00
_cell.angle_gamma   90.00
#
_symmetry.space_group_name_H-M   'P 1'
#
loop_
_entity.id
_entity.type
_entity.pdbx_description
1 polymer ?
#
loop_
_entity_poly.entity_id
_entity_poly.type
_entity_poly.pdbx_seq_one_letter_code
_entity_poly.pdbx_strand_id
1 'polypeptide(L)'
;MSTSRQSNEYRFNVFINCPFDSQFTKIFHSIIFTTIYCGFKPRCTLESTDFGITRMRKIYDIISECGLAIHDISKFRPHSHKALPRFNMPLELGIFLGAKEFGKKKKNVLS
;
A
#
# COMPACT_ATOMS: atom_id res chain seq x y z
N MET A 1 18.53 9.15 -18.79
CA MET A 1 18.44 7.67 -18.80
C MET A 1 17.71 7.05 -17.59
N SER A 2 17.18 7.82 -16.62
CA SER A 2 16.59 7.27 -15.37
C SER A 2 15.06 7.02 -15.42
N THR A 3 14.33 7.69 -16.31
CA THR A 3 12.84 7.73 -16.29
C THR A 3 12.17 6.43 -16.76
N SER A 4 12.79 5.65 -17.64
CA SER A 4 12.19 4.41 -18.18
C SER A 4 12.24 3.24 -17.20
N ARG A 5 13.33 3.10 -16.42
CA ARG A 5 13.44 2.08 -15.37
C ARG A 5 12.43 2.31 -14.26
N GLN A 6 12.31 3.55 -13.78
CA GLN A 6 11.37 3.92 -12.72
C GLN A 6 9.91 3.65 -13.12
N SER A 7 9.54 3.94 -14.38
CA SER A 7 8.20 3.61 -14.89
C SER A 7 7.94 2.11 -15.03
N ASN A 8 8.98 1.31 -15.28
CA ASN A 8 8.83 -0.13 -15.41
C ASN A 8 8.65 -0.76 -14.03
N GLU A 9 9.48 -0.40 -13.06
CA GLU A 9 9.35 -0.88 -11.68
C GLU A 9 8.02 -0.51 -11.03
N TYR A 10 7.51 0.69 -11.29
CA TYR A 10 6.20 1.14 -10.82
C TYR A 10 5.09 0.13 -11.13
N ARG A 11 5.06 -0.42 -12.35
CA ARG A 11 4.01 -1.36 -12.77
C ARG A 11 4.12 -2.74 -12.12
N PHE A 12 5.31 -3.11 -11.63
CA PHE A 12 5.55 -4.38 -10.96
C PHE A 12 5.48 -4.28 -9.43
N ASN A 13 5.57 -3.08 -8.88
CA ASN A 13 5.44 -2.85 -7.45
C ASN A 13 3.97 -2.93 -7.02
N VAL A 14 3.71 -3.71 -5.96
CA VAL A 14 2.38 -3.93 -5.40
C VAL A 14 2.36 -3.45 -3.95
N PHE A 15 1.55 -2.43 -3.65
CA PHE A 15 1.33 -1.97 -2.30
C PHE A 15 0.47 -2.99 -1.54
N ILE A 16 1.04 -3.63 -0.51
CA ILE A 16 0.35 -4.59 0.35
C ILE A 16 -0.06 -3.88 1.63
N ASN A 17 -1.36 -3.65 1.75
CA ASN A 17 -1.97 -3.06 2.92
C ASN A 17 -2.93 -4.08 3.53
N CYS A 18 -2.37 -4.99 4.34
CA CYS A 18 -3.14 -6.01 5.05
C CYS A 18 -2.81 -5.97 6.56
N PRO A 19 -3.72 -6.46 7.43
CA PRO A 19 -3.46 -6.58 8.86
C PRO A 19 -2.20 -7.38 9.15
N PHE A 20 -1.40 -6.91 10.11
CA PHE A 20 -0.24 -7.64 10.62
C PHE A 20 -0.55 -8.15 12.03
N ASP A 21 -1.49 -9.10 12.13
CA ASP A 21 -1.79 -9.80 13.37
C ASP A 21 -1.48 -11.30 13.26
N SER A 22 -1.41 -11.97 14.41
CA SER A 22 -1.03 -13.39 14.48
C SER A 22 -1.99 -14.32 13.73
N GLN A 23 -3.26 -13.93 13.59
CA GLN A 23 -4.25 -14.69 12.84
C GLN A 23 -4.07 -14.50 11.33
N PHE A 24 -3.62 -13.31 10.91
CA PHE A 24 -3.45 -12.95 9.51
C PHE A 24 -2.05 -13.27 8.96
N THR A 25 -1.05 -13.53 9.81
CA THR A 25 0.36 -13.71 9.39
C THR A 25 0.53 -14.79 8.30
N LYS A 26 -0.19 -15.92 8.40
CA LYS A 26 -0.16 -16.98 7.38
C LYS A 26 -0.70 -16.52 6.03
N ILE A 27 -1.80 -15.76 6.05
CA ILE A 27 -2.41 -15.19 4.84
C ILE A 27 -1.47 -14.13 4.25
N PHE A 28 -0.90 -13.27 5.10
CA PHE A 28 0.08 -12.28 4.69
C PHE A 28 1.28 -12.92 3.97
N HIS A 29 1.89 -13.96 4.55
CA HIS A 29 2.98 -14.68 3.88
C HIS A 29 2.56 -15.31 2.56
N SER A 30 1.34 -15.84 2.48
CA SER A 30 0.80 -16.40 1.24
C SER A 30 0.63 -15.32 0.15
N ILE A 31 0.17 -14.14 0.52
CA ILE A 31 0.06 -12.98 -0.38
C ILE A 31 1.45 -12.55 -0.86
N ILE A 32 2.41 -12.41 0.05
CA ILE A 32 3.79 -12.02 -0.30
C ILE A 32 4.42 -13.06 -1.24
N PHE A 33 4.35 -14.34 -0.88
CA PHE A 33 4.87 -15.43 -1.70
C PHE A 33 4.25 -15.42 -3.10
N THR A 34 2.93 -15.36 -3.19
CA THR A 34 2.21 -15.38 -4.48
C THR A 34 2.55 -14.16 -5.33
N THR A 35 2.66 -12.98 -4.71
CA THR A 35 3.06 -11.74 -5.40
C THR A 35 4.43 -11.90 -6.03
N ILE A 36 5.40 -12.40 -5.27
CA ILE A 36 6.77 -12.65 -5.76
C ILE A 36 6.77 -13.73 -6.85
N TYR A 37 6.05 -14.83 -6.64
CA TYR A 37 5.94 -15.94 -7.58
C TYR A 37 5.39 -15.47 -8.95
N CYS A 38 4.42 -14.55 -8.94
CA CYS A 38 3.87 -13.95 -10.15
C CYS A 38 4.79 -12.89 -10.81
N GLY A 39 6.02 -12.68 -10.31
CA GLY A 39 6.99 -11.73 -10.85
C GLY A 39 6.78 -10.28 -10.41
N PHE A 40 5.95 -10.04 -9.40
CA PHE A 40 5.71 -8.72 -8.83
C PHE A 40 6.58 -8.48 -7.59
N LYS A 41 6.72 -7.20 -7.20
CA LYS A 41 7.52 -6.75 -6.05
C LYS A 41 6.59 -6.25 -4.95
N PRO A 42 6.34 -7.01 -3.87
CA PRO A 42 5.49 -6.53 -2.78
C PRO A 42 6.18 -5.40 -2.00
N ARG A 43 5.41 -4.37 -1.65
CA ARG A 43 5.83 -3.22 -0.84
C ARG A 43 4.84 -3.03 0.29
N CYS A 44 5.29 -3.07 1.54
CA CYS A 44 4.43 -2.92 2.71
C CYS A 44 5.07 -2.01 3.75
N THR A 45 4.23 -1.33 4.53
CA THR A 45 4.62 -0.58 5.72
C THR A 45 4.56 -1.52 6.92
N LEU A 46 5.58 -2.37 7.11
CA LEU A 46 5.72 -3.10 8.38
C LEU A 46 5.69 -2.10 9.54
N GLU A 47 4.84 -2.37 10.53
CA GLU A 47 4.42 -1.44 11.60
C GLU A 47 5.61 -0.70 12.23
N SER A 48 5.96 0.48 11.68
CA SER A 48 6.77 1.45 12.42
C SER A 48 5.86 2.03 13.50
N THR A 49 6.21 1.78 14.76
CA THR A 49 5.59 2.29 15.98
C THR A 49 5.74 3.80 16.19
N ASP A 50 6.10 4.54 15.14
CA ASP A 50 6.56 5.93 15.24
C ASP A 50 5.48 6.91 14.76
N PHE A 51 5.21 7.90 15.60
CA PHE A 51 3.94 8.64 15.69
C PHE A 51 3.63 9.47 14.44
N GLY A 52 2.53 9.12 13.74
CA GLY A 52 1.76 9.98 12.83
C GLY A 52 2.43 10.42 11.52
N ILE A 53 3.21 11.52 11.56
CA ILE A 53 3.74 12.21 10.38
C ILE A 53 4.73 11.31 9.62
N THR A 54 5.59 10.61 10.34
CA THR A 54 6.57 9.68 9.77
C THR A 54 5.89 8.49 9.08
N ARG A 55 4.75 8.00 9.61
CA ARG A 55 3.99 6.90 9.01
C ARG A 55 3.31 7.35 7.71
N MET A 56 2.61 8.48 7.73
CA MET A 56 1.91 8.99 6.54
C MET A 56 2.87 9.27 5.38
N ARG A 57 4.06 9.82 5.68
CA ARG A 57 5.08 10.04 4.65
C ARG A 57 5.56 8.75 4.02
N LYS A 58 5.86 7.72 4.82
CA LYS A 58 6.23 6.38 4.33
C LYS A 58 5.15 5.77 3.43
N ILE A 59 3.88 5.95 3.79
CA ILE A 59 2.74 5.50 2.98
C ILE A 59 2.73 6.22 1.63
N TYR A 60 2.89 7.55 1.60
CA TYR A 60 2.95 8.31 0.35
C TYR A 60 4.11 7.88 -0.54
N ASP A 61 5.30 7.71 0.04
CA ASP A 61 6.49 7.30 -0.71
C ASP A 61 6.26 5.89 -1.31
N ILE A 62 5.75 4.93 -0.55
CA ILE A 62 5.43 3.57 -1.06
C ILE A 62 4.35 3.62 -2.14
N ILE A 63 3.24 4.34 -1.93
CA ILE A 63 2.15 4.46 -2.91
C ILE A 63 2.66 5.08 -4.22
N SER A 64 3.54 6.08 -4.13
CA SER A 64 4.13 6.74 -5.31
C SER A 64 4.96 5.79 -6.18
N GLU A 65 5.45 4.70 -5.59
CA GLU A 65 6.26 3.69 -6.26
C GLU A 65 5.46 2.47 -6.72
N CYS A 66 4.15 2.37 -6.41
CA CYS A 66 3.32 1.19 -6.71
C CYS A 66 2.20 1.50 -7.70
N GLY A 67 2.13 0.72 -8.79
CA GLY A 67 1.04 0.78 -9.78
C GLY A 67 -0.14 -0.14 -9.46
N LEU A 68 0.07 -1.08 -8.54
CA LEU A 68 -0.91 -2.06 -8.09
C LEU A 68 -1.00 -2.05 -6.56
N ALA A 69 -2.11 -2.54 -6.02
CA ALA A 69 -2.26 -2.71 -4.58
C ALA A 69 -3.16 -3.90 -4.22
N ILE A 70 -2.88 -4.52 -3.08
CA ILE A 70 -3.70 -5.53 -2.43
C ILE A 70 -4.07 -4.98 -1.05
N HIS A 71 -5.37 -4.87 -0.78
CA HIS A 71 -5.89 -4.33 0.47
C HIS A 71 -6.81 -5.33 1.14
N ASP A 72 -6.64 -5.52 2.45
CA ASP A 72 -7.61 -6.20 3.28
C ASP A 72 -8.33 -5.18 4.18
N ILE A 73 -9.65 -5.08 3.99
CA ILE A 73 -10.54 -4.18 4.73
C ILE A 73 -11.40 -4.91 5.77
N SER A 74 -11.13 -6.20 6.01
CA SER A 74 -11.95 -7.05 6.88
C SER A 74 -11.90 -6.62 8.35
N LYS A 75 -10.79 -6.02 8.77
CA LYS A 75 -10.55 -5.53 10.14
C LYS A 75 -11.17 -4.15 10.44
N PHE A 76 -12.09 -3.68 9.59
CA PHE A 76 -12.93 -2.53 9.93
C PHE A 76 -13.80 -2.78 11.16
N ARG A 77 -14.14 -4.05 11.47
CA ARG A 77 -15.00 -4.36 12.62
C ARG A 77 -14.20 -4.40 13.92
N PRO A 78 -14.64 -3.70 14.97
CA PRO A 78 -13.98 -3.75 16.27
C PRO A 78 -14.10 -5.16 16.86
N HIS A 79 -13.02 -5.64 17.50
CA HIS A 79 -12.96 -6.98 18.10
C HIS A 79 -13.75 -7.09 19.41
N SER A 80 -14.20 -5.97 19.97
CA SER A 80 -15.10 -5.89 21.11
C SER A 80 -15.91 -4.60 21.06
N HIS A 81 -17.03 -4.53 21.78
CA HIS A 81 -17.84 -3.30 21.90
C HIS A 81 -17.07 -2.10 22.49
N LYS A 82 -15.87 -2.32 23.05
CA LYS A 82 -15.00 -1.28 23.61
C LYS A 82 -13.85 -0.89 22.68
N ALA A 83 -13.59 -1.65 21.62
CA ALA A 83 -12.51 -1.36 20.69
C ALA A 83 -12.99 -0.37 19.61
N LEU A 84 -12.13 0.57 19.23
CA LEU A 84 -12.38 1.42 18.08
C LEU A 84 -12.05 0.66 16.78
N PRO A 85 -12.86 0.80 15.72
CA PRO A 85 -12.53 0.28 14.41
C PRO A 85 -11.22 0.89 13.88
N ARG A 86 -10.37 0.08 13.23
CA ARG A 86 -9.12 0.57 12.63
C ARG A 86 -9.43 1.26 11.29
N PHE A 87 -9.36 2.59 11.26
CA PHE A 87 -9.59 3.38 10.05
C PHE A 87 -8.35 3.56 9.16
N ASN A 88 -7.17 3.10 9.60
CA ASN A 88 -5.93 3.25 8.85
C ASN A 88 -6.00 2.53 7.49
N MET A 89 -6.54 1.31 7.44
CA MET A 89 -6.62 0.52 6.20
C MET A 89 -7.55 1.19 5.16
N PRO A 90 -8.78 1.62 5.51
CA PRO A 90 -9.61 2.42 4.62
C PRO A 90 -8.97 3.74 4.18
N LEU A 91 -8.29 4.46 5.08
CA LEU A 91 -7.60 5.72 4.75
C LEU A 91 -6.51 5.51 3.70
N GLU A 92 -5.63 4.52 3.93
CA GLU A 92 -4.53 4.18 3.04
C GLU A 92 -5.03 3.69 1.66
N LEU A 93 -6.15 2.96 1.61
CA LEU A 93 -6.84 2.63 0.35
C LEU A 93 -7.33 3.88 -0.37
N GLY A 94 -8.00 4.80 0.34
CA GLY A 94 -8.48 6.06 -0.22
C GLY A 94 -7.34 6.89 -0.82
N ILE A 95 -6.19 6.95 -0.15
CA ILE A 95 -4.99 7.63 -0.63
C ILE A 95 -4.47 6.97 -1.91
N PHE A 96 -4.37 5.64 -1.94
CA PHE A 96 -3.92 4.91 -3.14
C PHE A 96 -4.84 5.16 -4.34
N LEU A 97 -6.16 5.07 -4.14
CA LEU A 97 -7.14 5.34 -5.20
C LEU A 97 -7.09 6.79 -5.67
N GLY A 98 -6.99 7.75 -4.74
CA GLY A 98 -6.84 9.16 -5.07
C GLY A 98 -5.56 9.45 -5.87
N ALA A 99 -4.44 8.83 -5.49
CA ALA A 99 -3.18 8.96 -6.24
C ALA A 99 -3.31 8.38 -7.66
N LYS A 100 -4.02 7.25 -7.82
CA LYS A 100 -4.26 6.64 -9.14
C LYS A 100 -5.17 7.48 -10.03
N GLU A 101 -6.20 8.09 -9.45
CA GLU A 101 -7.18 8.92 -10.16
C GLU A 101 -6.59 10.29 -10.54
N PHE A 102 -5.97 10.97 -9.57
CA PHE A 102 -5.55 12.36 -9.72
C PHE A 102 -4.06 12.54 -10.04
N GLY A 103 -3.22 11.53 -9.82
CA GLY A 103 -1.77 11.59 -10.04
C GLY A 103 -1.32 11.60 -11.51
N LYS A 104 -2.23 11.37 -12.46
CA LYS A 104 -1.93 11.34 -13.91
C LYS A 104 -1.62 12.73 -14.52
N LYS A 105 -1.73 13.82 -13.77
CA LYS A 105 -1.63 15.21 -14.29
C LYS A 105 -0.22 15.80 -14.46
N LYS A 106 0.88 15.04 -14.31
CA LYS A 106 2.25 15.58 -14.41
C LYS A 106 3.03 15.16 -15.67
N LYS A 107 2.38 15.13 -16.84
CA LYS A 107 3.07 14.86 -18.12
C LYS A 107 2.70 15.74 -19.32
N ASN A 108 2.09 16.90 -19.14
CA ASN A 108 1.91 17.87 -20.25
C ASN A 108 2.20 19.30 -19.78
N VAL A 109 3.47 19.65 -19.64
CA VAL A 109 3.93 21.02 -19.90
C VAL A 109 5.28 20.90 -20.59
N LEU A 110 5.39 21.52 -21.77
CA LEU A 110 6.51 21.55 -22.71
C LEU A 110 6.51 20.45 -23.79
N SER A 111 5.61 20.62 -24.77
CA SER A 111 5.90 20.39 -26.20
C SER A 111 5.40 21.61 -26.96
#